data_AF-A0A357ZCL4-F1
#
_entry.id   AF-A0A357ZCL4-F1
#
_cell.length_a   1.000
_cell.length_b   1.000
_cell.length_c   1.000
_cell.angle_alpha   90.00
_cell.angle_beta   90.00
_cell.angle_gamma   90.00
#
_symmetry.space_group_name_H-M   'P 1'
#
loop_
_entity.id
_entity.type
_entity.pdbx_description
1 polymer ?
#
loop_
_entity_poly.entity_id
_entity_poly.type
_entity_poly.pdbx_seq_one_letter_code
_entity_poly.pdbx_strand_id
1 'polypeptide(L)'
;EIGEWDKHAITYGYQDFDKTVDESKALQNLLIENSKNGLQFIADADARSASGFHPNAHLWDNQADAVAGLNQVIEVRKKAISQFGEQAVPNGTPLSKLEDVLVPLYNYHRYQYEAVTKVIGGINYTYSVRGDANQIKPTILSNEMQQKALKAALKCLSAETLTLPENILKLIPPRPPLYYGVGELFEKRMGMSFDALSAAEALADFELGFLFNVERANRLVQNKARASVIGWDDVLDQILENTWYIKIPNGLAGSVQQQTQQQTLHWLLGVSQSTDANYEVRSITQQRLKQLKAKLETLTKSDPLHTAHYQYAIERIKSPDKVSLPKPVNIAPGAPIGCDLD
;
A
#
# COMPACT_ATOMS: atom_id res chain seq x y z
N GLU A 1 -4.71 23.78 -18.01
CA GLU A 1 -3.51 24.60 -17.82
C GLU A 1 -2.32 23.66 -17.71
N ILE A 2 -1.16 24.01 -18.27
CA ILE A 2 0.07 23.18 -18.23
C ILE A 2 0.82 23.54 -16.93
N GLY A 3 1.35 22.54 -16.21
CA GLY A 3 2.03 22.75 -14.94
C GLY A 3 3.35 23.52 -15.08
N GLU A 4 3.80 24.18 -14.01
CA GLU A 4 5.08 24.91 -14.01
C GLU A 4 6.27 24.00 -14.33
N TRP A 5 6.28 22.77 -13.79
CA TRP A 5 7.32 21.79 -14.10
C TRP A 5 7.41 21.51 -15.61
N ASP A 6 6.25 21.29 -16.27
CA ASP A 6 6.20 21.00 -17.71
C ASP A 6 6.69 22.19 -18.53
N LYS A 7 6.32 23.42 -18.16
CA LYS A 7 6.82 24.64 -18.83
C LYS A 7 8.34 24.71 -18.76
N HIS A 8 8.92 24.52 -17.57
CA HIS A 8 10.37 24.58 -17.37
C HIS A 8 11.10 23.41 -18.06
N ALA A 9 10.52 22.20 -18.07
CA ALA A 9 11.08 21.06 -18.78
C ALA A 9 11.08 21.26 -20.31
N ILE A 10 9.98 21.80 -20.86
CA ILE A 10 9.89 22.15 -22.29
C ILE A 10 10.88 23.26 -22.63
N THR A 11 10.96 24.32 -21.82
CA THR A 11 11.95 25.39 -22.02
C THR A 11 13.37 24.81 -21.99
N TYR A 12 13.70 23.95 -21.03
CA TYR A 12 15.03 23.34 -20.97
C TYR A 12 15.34 22.48 -22.22
N GLY A 13 14.36 21.71 -22.71
CA GLY A 13 14.56 20.79 -23.84
C GLY A 13 14.45 21.41 -25.23
N TYR A 14 13.78 22.56 -25.38
CA TYR A 14 13.39 23.10 -26.68
C TYR A 14 13.63 24.61 -26.85
N GLN A 15 14.14 25.34 -25.83
CA GLN A 15 14.47 26.76 -25.99
C GLN A 15 15.57 26.93 -27.05
N ASP A 16 15.27 27.71 -28.08
CA ASP A 16 16.28 28.15 -29.05
C ASP A 16 17.07 29.33 -28.47
N PHE A 17 18.39 29.27 -28.57
CA PHE A 17 19.29 30.31 -28.08
C PHE A 17 20.02 30.94 -29.27
N ASP A 18 20.07 32.26 -29.31
CA ASP A 18 20.88 32.98 -30.29
C ASP A 18 22.35 32.54 -30.21
N LYS A 19 23.05 32.54 -31.35
CA LYS A 19 24.46 32.12 -31.45
C LYS A 19 25.43 32.87 -30.55
N THR A 20 25.01 34.02 -30.01
CA THR A 20 25.80 34.86 -29.09
C THR A 20 25.63 34.48 -27.63
N VAL A 21 24.69 33.59 -27.29
CA VAL A 21 24.40 33.14 -25.93
C VAL A 21 25.18 31.86 -25.63
N ASP A 22 25.80 31.80 -24.46
CA ASP A 22 26.35 30.56 -23.91
C ASP A 22 25.18 29.69 -23.41
N GLU A 23 24.75 28.74 -24.25
CA GLU A 23 23.66 27.81 -23.97
C GLU A 23 23.86 27.05 -22.66
N SER A 24 25.07 26.55 -22.41
CA SER A 24 25.37 25.78 -21.19
C SER A 24 25.16 26.63 -19.94
N LYS A 25 25.59 27.89 -19.96
CA LYS A 25 25.38 28.83 -18.85
C LYS A 25 23.90 29.21 -18.70
N ALA A 26 23.18 29.38 -19.81
CA ALA A 26 21.76 29.70 -19.79
C ALA A 26 20.92 28.56 -19.19
N LEU A 27 21.14 27.32 -19.65
CA LEU A 27 20.49 26.12 -19.11
C LEU A 27 20.86 25.88 -17.63
N GLN A 28 22.12 26.11 -17.24
CA GLN A 28 22.53 26.03 -15.84
C GLN A 28 21.79 27.04 -14.95
N ASN A 29 21.58 28.27 -15.44
CA ASN A 29 20.80 29.28 -14.72
C ASN A 29 19.33 28.87 -14.57
N LEU A 30 18.74 28.27 -15.62
CA LEU A 30 17.38 27.72 -15.57
C LEU A 30 17.26 26.63 -14.49
N LEU A 31 18.23 25.71 -14.40
CA LEU A 31 18.24 24.68 -13.35
C LEU A 31 18.38 25.28 -11.95
N ILE A 32 19.22 26.32 -11.78
CA ILE A 32 19.36 27.02 -10.50
C ILE A 32 18.05 27.70 -10.11
N GLU A 33 17.34 28.30 -11.07
CA GLU A 33 16.03 28.91 -10.86
C GLU A 33 14.97 27.86 -10.48
N ASN A 34 14.95 26.72 -11.17
CA ASN A 34 14.06 25.60 -10.83
C ASN A 34 14.26 25.17 -9.37
N SER A 35 15.51 24.94 -8.96
CA SER A 35 15.86 24.60 -7.58
C SER A 35 15.38 25.65 -6.58
N LYS A 36 15.55 26.95 -6.88
CA LYS A 36 15.06 28.06 -6.03
C LYS A 36 13.55 28.09 -5.91
N ASN A 37 12.85 27.75 -6.99
CA ASN A 37 11.39 27.71 -7.05
C ASN A 37 10.81 26.40 -6.47
N GLY A 38 11.65 25.49 -5.97
CA GLY A 38 11.22 24.20 -5.42
C GLY A 38 10.75 23.21 -6.50
N LEU A 39 11.06 23.48 -7.77
CA LEU A 39 10.80 22.58 -8.89
C LEU A 39 11.83 21.44 -8.83
N GLN A 40 11.43 20.30 -8.26
CA GLN A 40 12.29 19.14 -8.02
C GLN A 40 12.11 18.09 -9.12
N PHE A 41 13.22 17.49 -9.54
CA PHE A 41 13.21 16.27 -10.36
C PHE A 41 13.49 15.04 -9.48
N ILE A 42 12.55 14.10 -9.48
CA ILE A 42 12.74 12.73 -9.00
C ILE A 42 12.31 11.80 -10.15
N ALA A 43 13.10 10.77 -10.42
CA ALA A 43 12.87 9.87 -11.54
C ALA A 43 11.67 8.98 -11.30
N ASP A 44 11.07 8.53 -12.41
CA ASP A 44 9.95 7.61 -12.42
C ASP A 44 10.26 6.28 -11.72
N ALA A 45 11.53 5.82 -11.77
CA ALA A 45 11.98 4.63 -11.05
C ALA A 45 11.80 4.75 -9.51
N ASP A 46 12.10 5.92 -8.95
CA ASP A 46 11.89 6.19 -7.52
C ASP A 46 10.40 6.32 -7.19
N ALA A 47 9.61 6.88 -8.12
CA ALA A 47 8.17 7.04 -7.95
C ALA A 47 7.38 5.72 -8.08
N ARG A 48 7.87 4.76 -8.88
CA ARG A 48 7.25 3.44 -9.12
C ARG A 48 7.73 2.35 -8.19
N SER A 49 8.93 2.45 -7.62
CA SER A 49 9.43 1.41 -6.72
C SER A 49 8.56 1.33 -5.46
N ALA A 50 8.14 0.11 -5.10
CA ALA A 50 7.40 -0.16 -3.86
C ALA A 50 8.24 0.16 -2.59
N SER A 51 9.57 0.12 -2.71
CA SER A 51 10.52 0.50 -1.65
C SER A 51 10.92 1.98 -1.68
N GLY A 52 10.42 2.73 -2.67
CA GLY A 52 10.60 4.17 -2.82
C GLY A 52 10.24 4.92 -1.54
N PHE A 53 10.89 6.06 -1.32
CA PHE A 53 10.89 6.71 -0.01
C PHE A 53 10.91 8.24 -0.05
N HIS A 54 10.76 8.83 -1.25
CA HIS A 54 10.59 10.26 -1.39
C HIS A 54 9.15 10.66 -0.99
N PRO A 55 8.94 11.72 -0.19
CA PRO A 55 7.61 12.10 0.31
C PRO A 55 6.64 12.63 -0.76
N ASN A 56 7.16 13.07 -1.91
CA ASN A 56 6.37 13.76 -2.94
C ASN A 56 6.45 13.10 -4.32
N ALA A 57 7.21 12.00 -4.48
CA ALA A 57 7.39 11.36 -5.79
C ALA A 57 6.39 10.20 -5.94
N HIS A 58 5.14 10.55 -6.23
CA HIS A 58 4.02 9.61 -6.29
C HIS A 58 3.21 9.86 -7.56
N LEU A 59 2.94 8.79 -8.33
CA LEU A 59 2.28 8.92 -9.64
C LEU A 59 0.84 9.43 -9.58
N TRP A 60 0.14 9.18 -8.46
CA TRP A 60 -1.32 9.36 -8.36
C TRP A 60 -1.72 10.29 -7.21
N ASP A 61 -0.78 11.08 -6.69
CA ASP A 61 -1.02 12.00 -5.59
C ASP A 61 -1.28 13.42 -6.12
N ASN A 62 -2.46 13.96 -5.80
CA ASN A 62 -2.89 15.29 -6.22
C ASN A 62 -3.13 16.23 -5.03
N GLN A 63 -2.81 15.78 -3.81
CA GLN A 63 -3.04 16.54 -2.58
C GLN A 63 -1.75 17.15 -2.04
N ALA A 64 -1.89 18.00 -1.02
CA ALA A 64 -0.75 18.64 -0.37
C ALA A 64 0.19 17.64 0.35
N ASP A 65 -0.34 16.48 0.75
CA ASP A 65 0.43 15.37 1.29
C ASP A 65 -0.26 14.02 1.02
N ALA A 66 0.53 12.94 0.95
CA ALA A 66 0.04 11.62 0.62
C ALA A 66 -1.07 11.12 1.54
N VAL A 67 -1.06 11.48 2.83
CA VAL A 67 -2.10 11.08 3.78
C VAL A 67 -3.39 11.84 3.55
N ALA A 68 -3.32 13.13 3.22
CA ALA A 68 -4.48 13.91 2.80
C ALA A 68 -5.12 13.30 1.54
N GLY A 69 -4.31 12.90 0.56
CA GLY A 69 -4.75 12.14 -0.60
C GLY A 69 -5.48 10.86 -0.21
N LEU A 70 -4.88 10.04 0.67
CA LEU A 70 -5.46 8.75 1.06
C LEU A 70 -6.81 8.92 1.73
N ASN A 71 -6.93 9.90 2.64
CA ASN A 71 -8.17 10.20 3.31
C ASN A 71 -9.26 10.63 2.31
N GLN A 72 -8.92 11.48 1.33
CA GLN A 72 -9.87 11.90 0.30
C GLN A 72 -10.38 10.70 -0.52
N VAL A 73 -9.49 9.85 -1.03
CA VAL A 73 -9.90 8.71 -1.87
C VAL A 73 -10.69 7.66 -1.07
N ILE A 74 -10.41 7.49 0.23
CA ILE A 74 -11.21 6.62 1.11
C ILE A 74 -12.63 7.16 1.28
N GLU A 75 -12.80 8.47 1.47
CA GLU A 75 -14.14 9.07 1.56
C GLU A 75 -14.91 8.97 0.24
N VAL A 76 -14.24 9.17 -0.90
CA VAL A 76 -14.82 8.94 -2.24
C VAL A 76 -15.26 7.48 -2.40
N ARG A 77 -14.37 6.53 -2.08
CA ARG A 77 -14.67 5.09 -2.12
C ARG A 77 -15.88 4.77 -1.24
N LYS A 78 -15.90 5.26 0.01
CA LYS A 78 -17.00 5.04 0.95
C LYS A 78 -18.32 5.56 0.40
N LYS A 79 -18.32 6.75 -0.19
CA LYS A 79 -19.51 7.34 -0.82
C LYS A 79 -19.99 6.50 -2.01
N ALA A 80 -19.09 6.13 -2.91
CA ALA A 80 -19.44 5.35 -4.09
C ALA A 80 -19.92 3.92 -3.73
N ILE A 81 -19.29 3.24 -2.78
CA ILE A 81 -19.76 1.95 -2.24
C ILE A 81 -21.16 2.08 -1.63
N SER A 82 -21.43 3.15 -0.86
CA SER A 82 -22.77 3.38 -0.26
C SER A 82 -23.88 3.60 -1.30
N GLN A 83 -23.53 4.04 -2.50
CA GLN A 83 -24.45 4.30 -3.61
C GLN A 83 -24.40 3.22 -4.69
N PHE A 84 -23.56 2.19 -4.54
CA PHE A 84 -23.40 1.14 -5.53
C PHE A 84 -24.68 0.29 -5.63
N GLY A 85 -25.11 0.01 -6.86
CA GLY A 85 -26.34 -0.72 -7.15
C GLY A 85 -26.43 -1.11 -8.62
N GLU A 86 -27.56 -1.68 -9.04
CA GLU A 86 -27.79 -2.17 -10.41
C GLU A 86 -27.56 -1.10 -11.48
N GLN A 87 -27.81 0.17 -11.15
CA GLN A 87 -27.59 1.31 -12.03
C GLN A 87 -26.12 1.56 -12.40
N ALA A 88 -25.18 0.84 -11.77
CA ALA A 88 -23.77 0.88 -12.15
C ALA A 88 -23.49 0.20 -13.51
N VAL A 89 -24.46 -0.56 -14.04
CA VAL A 89 -24.41 -1.12 -15.40
C VAL A 89 -25.62 -0.66 -16.24
N PRO A 90 -25.48 -0.55 -17.58
CA PRO A 90 -26.60 -0.19 -18.43
C PRO A 90 -27.77 -1.19 -18.37
N ASN A 91 -29.00 -0.71 -18.54
CA ASN A 91 -30.18 -1.57 -18.67
C ASN A 91 -29.99 -2.63 -19.77
N GLY A 92 -30.31 -3.89 -19.45
CA GLY A 92 -30.09 -5.04 -20.33
C GLY A 92 -28.72 -5.71 -20.17
N THR A 93 -27.83 -5.16 -19.35
CA THR A 93 -26.56 -5.82 -18.99
C THR A 93 -26.79 -6.89 -17.93
N PRO A 94 -26.17 -8.09 -18.04
CA PRO A 94 -26.22 -9.09 -16.97
C PRO A 94 -25.68 -8.53 -15.65
N LEU A 95 -26.41 -8.71 -14.54
CA LEU A 95 -26.00 -8.21 -13.22
C LEU A 95 -24.64 -8.76 -12.74
N SER A 96 -24.20 -9.91 -13.26
CA SER A 96 -22.86 -10.43 -12.98
C SER A 96 -21.73 -9.48 -13.43
N LYS A 97 -22.02 -8.52 -14.32
CA LYS A 97 -21.08 -7.45 -14.74
C LYS A 97 -20.90 -6.34 -13.71
N LEU A 98 -21.70 -6.31 -12.65
CA LEU A 98 -21.45 -5.44 -11.51
C LEU A 98 -20.10 -5.73 -10.86
N GLU A 99 -19.61 -6.97 -10.95
CA GLU A 99 -18.28 -7.34 -10.47
C GLU A 99 -17.17 -6.54 -11.18
N ASP A 100 -17.21 -6.39 -12.51
CA ASP A 100 -16.20 -5.67 -13.29
C ASP A 100 -16.13 -4.19 -12.85
N VAL A 101 -17.29 -3.59 -12.57
CA VAL A 101 -17.39 -2.19 -12.12
C VAL A 101 -16.98 -2.05 -10.65
N LEU A 102 -17.24 -3.08 -9.84
CA LEU A 102 -16.88 -3.10 -8.43
C LEU A 102 -15.37 -3.19 -8.21
N VAL A 103 -14.63 -3.90 -9.08
CA VAL A 103 -13.17 -4.09 -8.93
C VAL A 103 -12.39 -2.78 -8.78
N PRO A 104 -12.44 -1.82 -9.72
CA PRO A 104 -11.70 -0.56 -9.59
C PRO A 104 -12.23 0.32 -8.45
N LEU A 105 -13.53 0.24 -8.14
CA LEU A 105 -14.12 0.97 -7.01
C LEU A 105 -13.64 0.43 -5.65
N TYR A 106 -13.64 -0.89 -5.49
CA TYR A 106 -13.24 -1.55 -4.26
C TYR A 106 -11.74 -1.35 -3.99
N ASN A 107 -10.92 -1.37 -5.04
CA ASN A 107 -9.47 -1.17 -4.97
C ASN A 107 -9.04 0.31 -5.13
N TYR A 108 -9.98 1.26 -5.13
CA TYR A 108 -9.75 2.65 -5.55
C TYR A 108 -8.60 3.36 -4.83
N HIS A 109 -8.38 3.07 -3.55
CA HIS A 109 -7.34 3.72 -2.76
C HIS A 109 -5.94 3.12 -2.93
N ARG A 110 -5.77 2.02 -3.68
CA ARG A 110 -4.50 1.25 -3.73
C ARG A 110 -3.26 2.08 -4.11
N TYR A 111 -3.41 3.03 -5.05
CA TYR A 111 -2.30 3.86 -5.51
C TYR A 111 -1.90 4.93 -4.50
N GLN A 112 -2.90 5.49 -3.82
CA GLN A 112 -2.65 6.47 -2.77
C GLN A 112 -2.13 5.80 -1.49
N TYR A 113 -2.54 4.54 -1.26
CA TYR A 113 -1.98 3.71 -0.19
C TYR A 113 -0.48 3.50 -0.40
N GLU A 114 -0.06 3.13 -1.61
CA GLU A 114 1.35 3.03 -1.97
C GLU A 114 2.10 4.33 -1.61
N ALA A 115 1.62 5.49 -2.05
CA ALA A 115 2.20 6.79 -1.74
C ALA A 115 2.40 7.01 -0.23
N VAL A 116 1.35 6.75 0.57
CA VAL A 116 1.41 6.86 2.04
C VAL A 116 2.48 5.96 2.64
N THR A 117 2.63 4.72 2.17
CA THR A 117 3.65 3.82 2.73
C THR A 117 5.09 4.27 2.44
N LYS A 118 5.34 5.07 1.40
CA LYS A 118 6.68 5.63 1.10
C LYS A 118 7.09 6.70 2.10
N VAL A 119 6.14 7.36 2.76
CA VAL A 119 6.40 8.28 3.87
C VAL A 119 6.94 7.54 5.10
N ILE A 120 6.55 6.28 5.32
CA ILE A 120 7.04 5.45 6.42
C ILE A 120 8.50 5.06 6.18
N GLY A 121 9.40 5.52 7.05
CA GLY A 121 10.84 5.44 6.82
C GLY A 121 11.32 6.35 5.68
N GLY A 122 10.53 7.36 5.29
CA GLY A 122 10.81 8.24 4.17
C GLY A 122 12.00 9.17 4.40
N ILE A 123 12.60 9.61 3.30
CA ILE A 123 13.71 10.59 3.27
C ILE A 123 13.38 11.60 2.19
N ASN A 124 13.43 12.88 2.52
CA ASN A 124 13.35 13.97 1.54
C ASN A 124 14.74 14.17 0.93
N TYR A 125 14.87 14.09 -0.40
CA TYR A 125 16.14 14.25 -1.10
C TYR A 125 15.94 14.83 -2.49
N THR A 126 17.02 15.29 -3.08
CA THR A 126 17.12 15.59 -4.52
C THR A 126 18.32 14.83 -5.08
N TYR A 127 18.43 14.69 -6.39
CA TYR A 127 19.67 14.17 -7.00
C TYR A 127 20.77 15.23 -6.88
N SER A 128 21.46 15.22 -5.74
CA SER A 128 22.47 16.21 -5.42
C SER A 128 23.67 16.11 -6.38
N VAL A 129 24.06 17.25 -6.92
CA VAL A 129 25.21 17.51 -7.80
C VAL A 129 26.18 18.45 -7.09
N ARG A 130 27.47 18.09 -7.08
CA ARG A 130 28.52 18.89 -6.47
C ARG A 130 28.55 20.32 -7.03
N GLY A 131 28.42 21.31 -6.16
CA GLY A 131 28.58 22.73 -6.50
C GLY A 131 27.28 23.53 -6.58
N ASP A 132 26.12 22.89 -6.48
CA ASP A 132 24.83 23.59 -6.40
C ASP A 132 24.49 23.89 -4.94
N ALA A 133 24.40 25.18 -4.65
CA ALA A 133 24.20 25.71 -3.31
C ALA A 133 22.74 25.59 -2.82
N ASN A 134 21.78 25.32 -3.70
CA ASN A 134 20.35 25.30 -3.38
C ASN A 134 19.81 23.88 -3.15
N GLN A 135 20.68 22.87 -3.09
CA GLN A 135 20.25 21.48 -2.98
C GLN A 135 19.72 21.13 -1.60
N ILE A 136 18.64 20.35 -1.62
CA ILE A 136 18.11 19.73 -0.41
C ILE A 136 18.95 18.50 -0.12
N LYS A 137 19.61 18.51 1.04
CA LYS A 137 20.34 17.36 1.55
C LYS A 137 19.36 16.26 1.96
N PRO A 138 19.71 14.98 1.76
CA PRO A 138 18.90 13.86 2.24
C PRO A 138 18.57 14.01 3.72
N THR A 139 17.28 14.16 4.03
CA THR A 139 16.77 14.43 5.38
C THR A 139 15.68 13.43 5.73
N ILE A 140 15.85 12.70 6.83
CA ILE A 140 14.84 11.76 7.33
C ILE A 140 13.58 12.56 7.70
N LEU A 141 12.40 12.08 7.28
CA LEU A 141 11.13 12.76 7.57
C LEU A 141 10.84 12.78 9.07
N SER A 142 10.07 13.77 9.53
CA SER A 142 9.75 13.92 10.95
C SER A 142 8.97 12.71 11.47
N ASN A 143 9.16 12.38 12.75
CA ASN A 143 8.46 11.27 13.39
C ASN A 143 6.93 11.40 13.28
N GLU A 144 6.42 12.63 13.37
CA GLU A 144 5.00 12.93 13.25
C GLU A 144 4.44 12.57 11.86
N MET A 145 5.15 12.94 10.78
CA MET A 145 4.73 12.59 9.42
C MET A 145 4.68 11.07 9.23
N GLN A 146 5.69 10.36 9.72
CA GLN A 146 5.77 8.91 9.60
C GLN A 146 4.68 8.19 10.42
N GLN A 147 4.40 8.65 11.64
CA GLN A 147 3.32 8.15 12.48
C GLN A 147 1.93 8.42 11.86
N LYS A 148 1.71 9.62 11.32
CA LYS A 148 0.48 9.98 10.61
C LYS A 148 0.25 9.06 9.41
N ALA A 149 1.31 8.78 8.64
CA ALA A 149 1.25 7.87 7.50
C ALA A 149 0.96 6.42 7.91
N LEU A 150 1.67 5.90 8.91
CA LEU A 150 1.45 4.55 9.42
C LEU A 150 0.01 4.35 9.92
N LYS A 151 -0.51 5.30 10.70
CA LYS A 151 -1.91 5.26 11.18
C LYS A 151 -2.91 5.24 10.04
N ALA A 152 -2.67 6.04 8.99
CA ALA A 152 -3.55 6.09 7.83
C ALA A 152 -3.53 4.77 7.05
N ALA A 153 -2.35 4.18 6.82
CA ALA A 153 -2.21 2.88 6.19
C ALA A 153 -2.90 1.77 6.99
N LEU A 154 -2.71 1.72 8.32
CA LEU A 154 -3.33 0.69 9.17
C LEU A 154 -4.86 0.75 9.19
N LYS A 155 -5.45 1.94 8.98
CA LYS A 155 -6.92 2.07 8.86
C LYS A 155 -7.47 1.35 7.62
N CYS A 156 -6.70 1.24 6.54
CA CYS A 156 -7.09 0.54 5.32
C CYS A 156 -7.22 -0.98 5.53
N LEU A 157 -6.42 -1.56 6.42
CA LEU A 157 -6.48 -2.97 6.79
C LEU A 157 -7.66 -3.35 7.70
N SER A 158 -8.44 -2.38 8.16
CA SER A 158 -9.56 -2.65 9.07
C SER A 158 -10.67 -3.44 8.40
N ALA A 159 -11.36 -4.27 9.18
CA ALA A 159 -12.56 -4.97 8.71
C ALA A 159 -13.65 -4.00 8.20
N GLU A 160 -13.72 -2.76 8.71
CA GLU A 160 -14.63 -1.73 8.20
C GLU A 160 -14.31 -1.35 6.74
N THR A 161 -13.03 -1.19 6.41
CA THR A 161 -12.61 -0.83 5.05
C THR A 161 -12.73 -1.99 4.08
N LEU A 162 -12.34 -3.20 4.52
CA LEU A 162 -12.23 -4.40 3.67
C LEU A 162 -13.56 -5.15 3.48
N THR A 163 -14.53 -5.00 4.38
CA THR A 163 -15.79 -5.76 4.26
C THR A 163 -16.75 -5.11 3.28
N LEU A 164 -17.11 -5.84 2.22
CA LEU A 164 -18.18 -5.42 1.31
C LEU A 164 -19.57 -5.49 1.99
N PRO A 165 -20.43 -4.48 1.82
CA PRO A 165 -21.79 -4.49 2.32
C PRO A 165 -22.67 -5.61 1.74
N GLU A 166 -23.51 -6.23 2.57
CA GLU A 166 -24.41 -7.33 2.20
C GLU A 166 -25.38 -6.96 1.06
N ASN A 167 -25.79 -5.69 0.97
CA ASN A 167 -26.65 -5.23 -0.11
C ASN A 167 -25.95 -5.26 -1.48
N ILE A 168 -24.62 -5.16 -1.55
CA ILE A 168 -23.86 -5.31 -2.80
C ILE A 168 -23.71 -6.79 -3.14
N LEU A 169 -23.37 -7.62 -2.16
CA LEU A 169 -23.15 -9.05 -2.37
C LEU A 169 -24.39 -9.75 -2.95
N LYS A 170 -25.59 -9.33 -2.54
CA LYS A 170 -26.87 -9.85 -3.04
C LYS A 170 -27.16 -9.50 -4.50
N LEU A 171 -26.50 -8.48 -5.06
CA LEU A 171 -26.75 -8.03 -6.43
C LEU A 171 -25.95 -8.80 -7.48
N ILE A 172 -24.89 -9.52 -7.09
CA ILE A 172 -23.93 -10.09 -8.03
C ILE A 172 -24.16 -11.61 -8.15
N PRO A 173 -24.97 -12.08 -9.11
CA PRO A 173 -25.14 -13.51 -9.36
C PRO A 173 -23.88 -14.12 -10.03
N PRO A 174 -23.78 -15.46 -10.06
CA PRO A 174 -22.81 -16.15 -10.92
C PRO A 174 -22.91 -15.70 -12.37
N ARG A 175 -21.78 -15.74 -13.09
CA ARG A 175 -21.74 -15.35 -14.50
C ARG A 175 -22.52 -16.32 -15.40
N PRO A 176 -23.32 -15.81 -16.36
CA PRO A 176 -23.98 -16.66 -17.33
C PRO A 176 -22.97 -17.29 -18.31
N PRO A 177 -23.37 -18.35 -19.06
CA PRO A 177 -22.53 -18.91 -20.11
C PRO A 177 -22.02 -17.84 -21.08
N LEU A 178 -20.79 -17.99 -21.55
CA LEU A 178 -20.08 -17.07 -22.47
C LEU A 178 -19.61 -15.74 -21.86
N TYR A 179 -19.79 -15.51 -20.55
CA TYR A 179 -19.29 -14.32 -19.84
C TYR A 179 -18.06 -14.60 -18.95
N TYR A 180 -17.45 -15.79 -19.10
CA TYR A 180 -16.27 -16.22 -18.35
C TYR A 180 -15.01 -15.46 -18.78
N GLY A 181 -14.17 -15.03 -17.83
CA GLY A 181 -12.84 -14.48 -18.10
C GLY A 181 -12.79 -13.13 -18.83
N VAL A 182 -13.92 -12.43 -18.98
CA VAL A 182 -13.97 -11.10 -19.61
C VAL A 182 -14.05 -10.01 -18.54
N GLY A 183 -13.08 -9.09 -18.56
CA GLY A 183 -12.95 -7.95 -17.65
C GLY A 183 -11.90 -8.15 -16.57
N GLU A 184 -11.64 -7.10 -15.79
CA GLU A 184 -10.88 -7.21 -14.54
C GLU A 184 -11.79 -7.81 -13.46
N LEU A 185 -11.41 -8.96 -12.90
CA LEU A 185 -12.21 -9.71 -11.93
C LEU A 185 -11.41 -9.98 -10.67
N PHE A 186 -12.11 -10.21 -9.56
CA PHE A 186 -11.49 -10.83 -8.40
C PHE A 186 -11.22 -12.30 -8.70
N GLU A 187 -10.03 -12.74 -8.33
CA GLU A 187 -9.72 -14.16 -8.19
C GLU A 187 -10.59 -14.79 -7.08
N LYS A 188 -11.03 -16.04 -7.25
CA LYS A 188 -12.10 -16.65 -6.43
C LYS A 188 -11.72 -18.04 -5.94
N ARG A 189 -12.23 -18.40 -4.76
CA ARG A 189 -12.13 -19.77 -4.20
C ARG A 189 -13.49 -20.45 -3.98
N MET A 190 -14.59 -19.75 -4.26
CA MET A 190 -15.96 -20.28 -4.18
C MET A 190 -16.50 -20.83 -5.52
N GLY A 191 -15.64 -20.98 -6.54
CA GLY A 191 -16.08 -21.37 -7.88
C GLY A 191 -16.77 -20.21 -8.61
N MET A 192 -18.00 -20.42 -9.09
CA MET A 192 -18.69 -19.46 -9.96
C MET A 192 -19.34 -18.27 -9.22
N SER A 193 -19.58 -18.38 -7.91
CA SER A 193 -20.17 -17.30 -7.12
C SER A 193 -19.16 -16.21 -6.80
N PHE A 194 -19.64 -14.99 -6.58
CA PHE A 194 -18.81 -13.90 -6.05
C PHE A 194 -18.20 -14.31 -4.69
N ASP A 195 -16.94 -13.95 -4.48
CA ASP A 195 -16.15 -14.33 -3.28
C ASP A 195 -15.61 -13.07 -2.60
N ALA A 196 -16.38 -12.56 -1.63
CA ALA A 196 -16.02 -11.35 -0.89
C ALA A 196 -14.76 -11.51 -0.03
N LEU A 197 -14.47 -12.73 0.44
CA LEU A 197 -13.27 -13.01 1.23
C LEU A 197 -12.02 -13.01 0.36
N SER A 198 -12.07 -13.56 -0.86
CA SER A 198 -10.93 -13.49 -1.77
C SER A 198 -10.64 -12.05 -2.21
N ALA A 199 -11.68 -11.22 -2.42
CA ALA A 199 -11.51 -9.79 -2.67
C ALA A 199 -10.84 -9.05 -1.50
N ALA A 200 -11.28 -9.32 -0.26
CA ALA A 200 -10.68 -8.76 0.94
C ALA A 200 -9.23 -9.21 1.14
N GLU A 201 -8.93 -10.49 0.89
CA GLU A 201 -7.58 -11.04 0.95
C GLU A 201 -6.62 -10.35 -0.01
N ALA A 202 -7.02 -10.19 -1.27
CA ALA A 202 -6.17 -9.60 -2.30
C ALA A 202 -5.77 -8.18 -1.94
N LEU A 203 -6.73 -7.38 -1.43
CA LEU A 203 -6.45 -6.00 -1.02
C LEU A 203 -5.61 -5.94 0.26
N ALA A 204 -5.94 -6.77 1.26
CA ALA A 204 -5.15 -6.83 2.50
C ALA A 204 -3.71 -7.29 2.22
N ASP A 205 -3.51 -8.26 1.33
CA ASP A 205 -2.18 -8.73 0.95
C ASP A 205 -1.38 -7.64 0.21
N PHE A 206 -2.01 -6.97 -0.76
CA PHE A 206 -1.41 -5.82 -1.43
C PHE A 206 -0.95 -4.78 -0.41
N GLU A 207 -1.82 -4.41 0.52
CA GLU A 207 -1.54 -3.40 1.55
C GLU A 207 -0.43 -3.83 2.52
N LEU A 208 -0.44 -5.10 2.96
CA LEU A 208 0.58 -5.68 3.82
C LEU A 208 1.93 -5.78 3.10
N GLY A 209 1.95 -6.08 1.79
CA GLY A 209 3.18 -6.16 1.01
C GLY A 209 3.97 -4.85 1.00
N PHE A 210 3.28 -3.70 0.97
CA PHE A 210 3.94 -2.42 1.20
C PHE A 210 4.42 -2.27 2.64
N LEU A 211 3.58 -2.53 3.65
CA LEU A 211 4.02 -2.36 5.05
C LEU A 211 5.21 -3.25 5.44
N PHE A 212 5.27 -4.47 4.89
CA PHE A 212 6.30 -5.48 5.16
C PHE A 212 7.45 -5.50 4.13
N ASN A 213 7.58 -4.46 3.30
CA ASN A 213 8.72 -4.34 2.39
C ASN A 213 10.05 -4.36 3.15
N VAL A 214 10.92 -5.31 2.79
CA VAL A 214 12.17 -5.60 3.52
C VAL A 214 13.18 -4.45 3.43
N GLU A 215 13.29 -3.76 2.29
CA GLU A 215 14.16 -2.60 2.14
C GLU A 215 13.71 -1.44 3.05
N ARG A 216 12.40 -1.20 3.15
CA ARG A 216 11.83 -0.23 4.10
C ARG A 216 12.10 -0.65 5.55
N ALA A 217 11.93 -1.92 5.90
CA ALA A 217 12.22 -2.42 7.25
C ALA A 217 13.69 -2.20 7.62
N ASN A 218 14.63 -2.52 6.72
CA ASN A 218 16.06 -2.26 6.89
C ASN A 218 16.36 -0.77 7.10
N ARG A 219 15.68 0.10 6.34
CA ARG A 219 15.82 1.56 6.43
C ARG A 219 15.25 2.11 7.74
N LEU A 220 14.11 1.60 8.22
CA LEU A 220 13.48 2.03 9.47
C LEU A 220 14.38 1.82 10.67
N VAL A 221 15.07 0.67 10.74
CA VAL A 221 16.06 0.38 11.79
C VAL A 221 17.15 1.47 11.81
N GLN A 222 17.74 1.76 10.64
CA GLN A 222 18.79 2.76 10.52
C GLN A 222 18.30 4.18 10.83
N ASN A 223 17.11 4.54 10.35
CA ASN A 223 16.54 5.86 10.56
C ASN A 223 16.22 6.12 12.03
N LYS A 224 15.68 5.12 12.75
CA LYS A 224 15.46 5.21 14.20
C LYS A 224 16.76 5.48 14.95
N ALA A 225 17.82 4.74 14.64
CA ALA A 225 19.13 4.93 15.26
C ALA A 225 19.75 6.31 14.96
N ARG A 226 19.50 6.88 13.78
CA ARG A 226 20.09 8.16 13.32
C ARG A 226 19.30 9.40 13.74
N ALA A 227 17.98 9.28 13.90
CA ALA A 227 17.09 10.44 14.00
C ALA A 227 16.01 10.32 15.08
N SER A 228 15.98 9.24 15.89
CA SER A 228 14.96 9.02 16.93
C SER A 228 13.52 9.10 16.40
N VAL A 229 13.31 8.60 15.18
CA VAL A 229 11.99 8.42 14.54
C VAL A 229 11.51 6.98 14.70
N ILE A 230 10.31 6.66 14.23
CA ILE A 230 9.80 5.28 14.23
C ILE A 230 10.76 4.29 13.58
N GLY A 231 10.84 3.12 14.17
CA GLY A 231 11.62 1.99 13.70
C GLY A 231 10.73 0.83 13.27
N TRP A 232 11.39 -0.25 12.87
CA TRP A 232 10.70 -1.47 12.46
C TRP A 232 9.90 -2.11 13.60
N ASP A 233 10.40 -1.99 14.83
CA ASP A 233 9.72 -2.43 16.03
C ASP A 233 8.40 -1.67 16.25
N ASP A 234 8.40 -0.34 16.15
CA ASP A 234 7.19 0.47 16.33
C ASP A 234 6.14 0.15 15.25
N VAL A 235 6.59 -0.10 14.01
CA VAL A 235 5.73 -0.48 12.89
C VAL A 235 5.07 -1.84 13.15
N LEU A 236 5.85 -2.86 13.54
CA LEU A 236 5.29 -4.17 13.85
C LEU A 236 4.34 -4.15 15.04
N ASP A 237 4.68 -3.40 16.09
CA ASP A 237 3.84 -3.28 17.28
C ASP A 237 2.48 -2.66 16.89
N GLN A 238 2.46 -1.59 16.09
CA GLN A 238 1.20 -1.00 15.60
C GLN A 238 0.43 -1.91 14.63
N ILE A 239 1.10 -2.67 13.77
CA ILE A 239 0.44 -3.66 12.91
C ILE A 239 -0.28 -4.70 13.77
N LEU A 240 0.41 -5.27 14.78
CA LEU A 240 -0.18 -6.27 15.68
C LEU A 240 -1.34 -5.68 16.50
N GLU A 241 -1.19 -4.44 16.98
CA GLU A 241 -2.24 -3.70 17.70
C GLU A 241 -3.51 -3.50 16.86
N ASN A 242 -3.37 -3.26 15.55
CA ASN A 242 -4.50 -3.02 14.65
C ASN A 242 -5.03 -4.30 13.96
N THR A 243 -4.39 -5.45 14.17
CA THR A 243 -4.79 -6.72 13.53
C THR A 243 -5.09 -7.81 14.56
N TRP A 244 -4.07 -8.30 15.26
CA TRP A 244 -4.17 -9.43 16.19
C TRP A 244 -4.73 -9.05 17.55
N TYR A 245 -4.57 -7.80 18.00
CA TYR A 245 -4.94 -7.39 19.36
C TYR A 245 -6.26 -6.65 19.46
N ILE A 246 -7.00 -6.57 18.35
CA ILE A 246 -8.39 -6.11 18.35
C ILE A 246 -9.38 -7.26 18.51
N LYS A 247 -10.58 -6.93 18.98
CA LYS A 247 -11.69 -7.87 19.07
C LYS A 247 -12.18 -8.22 17.66
N ILE A 248 -12.33 -9.52 17.38
CA ILE A 248 -12.90 -10.00 16.12
C ILE A 248 -14.39 -9.60 16.07
N PRO A 249 -14.84 -8.85 15.04
CA PRO A 249 -16.26 -8.51 14.86
C PRO A 249 -17.12 -9.73 14.56
N ASN A 250 -18.45 -9.56 14.59
CA ASN A 250 -19.38 -10.61 14.18
C ASN A 250 -19.61 -10.60 12.65
N GLY A 251 -20.13 -11.71 12.12
CA GLY A 251 -20.55 -11.83 10.72
C GLY A 251 -19.37 -11.82 9.74
N LEU A 252 -19.61 -11.36 8.50
CA LEU A 252 -18.61 -11.34 7.44
C LEU A 252 -17.35 -10.53 7.84
N ALA A 253 -17.52 -9.43 8.55
CA ALA A 253 -16.41 -8.62 9.05
C ALA A 253 -15.49 -9.40 10.02
N GLY A 254 -16.04 -10.36 10.77
CA GLY A 254 -15.25 -11.27 11.60
C GLY A 254 -14.41 -12.26 10.79
N SER A 255 -14.95 -12.76 9.68
CA SER A 255 -14.21 -13.62 8.75
C SER A 255 -13.10 -12.84 8.04
N VAL A 256 -13.39 -11.62 7.57
CA VAL A 256 -12.40 -10.70 6.99
C VAL A 256 -11.30 -10.40 8.00
N GLN A 257 -11.64 -10.09 9.26
CA GLN A 257 -10.64 -9.82 10.30
C GLN A 257 -9.71 -11.01 10.55
N GLN A 258 -10.26 -12.23 10.66
CA GLN A 258 -9.45 -13.44 10.84
C GLN A 258 -8.54 -13.70 9.64
N GLN A 259 -9.01 -13.43 8.43
CA GLN A 259 -8.20 -13.53 7.22
C GLN A 259 -7.05 -12.51 7.25
N THR A 260 -7.32 -11.24 7.55
CA THR A 260 -6.28 -10.20 7.71
C THR A 260 -5.25 -10.56 8.78
N GLN A 261 -5.67 -11.15 9.89
CA GLN A 261 -4.77 -11.68 10.93
C GLN A 261 -3.84 -12.78 10.38
N GLN A 262 -4.37 -13.74 9.61
CA GLN A 262 -3.56 -14.80 8.99
C GLN A 262 -2.62 -14.28 7.90
N GLN A 263 -3.01 -13.26 7.14
CA GLN A 263 -2.15 -12.57 6.18
C GLN A 263 -1.04 -11.79 6.89
N THR A 264 -1.36 -11.10 7.98
CA THR A 264 -0.35 -10.42 8.81
C THR A 264 0.70 -11.41 9.33
N LEU A 265 0.26 -12.57 9.83
CA LEU A 265 1.17 -13.63 10.26
C LEU A 265 1.99 -14.18 9.08
N HIS A 266 1.39 -14.32 7.90
CA HIS A 266 2.11 -14.73 6.70
C HIS A 266 3.29 -13.80 6.39
N TRP A 267 3.05 -12.48 6.36
CA TRP A 267 4.09 -11.50 6.09
C TRP A 267 5.17 -11.46 7.18
N LEU A 268 4.79 -11.57 8.46
CA LEU A 268 5.75 -11.70 9.58
C LEU A 268 6.68 -12.92 9.40
N LEU A 269 6.11 -14.07 9.04
CA LEU A 269 6.88 -15.30 8.79
C LEU A 269 7.81 -15.13 7.58
N GLY A 270 7.34 -14.48 6.51
CA GLY A 270 8.15 -14.17 5.32
C GLY A 270 9.35 -13.28 5.64
N VAL A 271 9.13 -12.14 6.32
CA VAL A 271 10.22 -11.23 6.72
C VAL A 271 11.20 -11.91 7.68
N SER A 272 10.72 -12.77 8.59
CA SER A 272 11.59 -13.49 9.53
C SER A 272 12.57 -14.46 8.85
N GLN A 273 12.23 -14.91 7.64
CA GLN A 273 13.00 -15.86 6.84
C GLN A 273 13.74 -15.18 5.66
N SER A 274 13.51 -13.89 5.42
CA SER A 274 14.11 -13.18 4.30
C SER A 274 15.63 -13.06 4.45
N THR A 275 16.35 -13.41 3.38
CA THR A 275 17.79 -13.22 3.27
C THR A 275 18.18 -11.75 3.09
N ASP A 276 17.26 -10.94 2.55
CA ASP A 276 17.46 -9.50 2.31
C ASP A 276 17.23 -8.67 3.57
N ALA A 277 16.59 -9.24 4.59
CA ALA A 277 16.41 -8.61 5.90
C ALA A 277 17.72 -8.62 6.68
N ASN A 278 18.12 -7.48 7.24
CA ASN A 278 19.30 -7.38 8.09
C ASN A 278 19.08 -8.08 9.45
N TYR A 279 20.14 -8.22 10.25
CA TYR A 279 20.07 -8.96 11.52
C TYR A 279 19.06 -8.34 12.51
N GLU A 280 18.94 -7.02 12.56
CA GLU A 280 18.03 -6.30 13.47
C GLU A 280 16.57 -6.48 13.05
N VAL A 281 16.27 -6.38 11.75
CA VAL A 281 14.93 -6.65 11.22
C VAL A 281 14.49 -8.07 11.56
N ARG A 282 15.37 -9.06 11.33
CA ARG A 282 15.06 -10.46 11.67
C ARG A 282 14.90 -10.66 13.17
N SER A 283 15.77 -10.09 14.01
CA SER A 283 15.70 -10.28 15.47
C SER A 283 14.44 -9.64 16.07
N ILE A 284 14.09 -8.43 15.64
CA ILE A 284 12.84 -7.74 16.00
C ILE A 284 11.64 -8.58 15.58
N THR A 285 11.61 -9.04 14.32
CA THR A 285 10.48 -9.84 13.79
C THR A 285 10.30 -11.15 14.56
N GLN A 286 11.39 -11.87 14.85
CA GLN A 286 11.35 -13.10 15.64
C GLN A 286 10.85 -12.86 17.08
N GLN A 287 11.24 -11.74 17.70
CA GLN A 287 10.72 -11.36 19.01
C GLN A 287 9.20 -11.15 18.97
N ARG A 288 8.68 -10.50 17.92
CA ARG A 288 7.24 -10.24 17.75
C ARG A 288 6.45 -11.51 17.46
N LEU A 289 7.00 -12.45 16.69
CA LEU A 289 6.41 -13.79 16.52
C LEU A 289 6.29 -14.53 17.86
N LYS A 290 7.32 -14.45 18.72
CA LYS A 290 7.28 -15.06 20.06
C LYS A 290 6.23 -14.41 20.96
N GLN A 291 6.13 -13.08 20.94
CA GLN A 291 5.11 -12.33 21.71
C GLN A 291 3.70 -12.64 21.21
N LEU A 292 3.50 -12.66 19.88
CA LEU A 292 2.24 -13.03 19.26
C LEU A 292 1.83 -14.44 19.70
N LYS A 293 2.72 -15.43 19.61
CA LYS A 293 2.43 -16.81 20.07
C LYS A 293 1.92 -16.84 21.52
N ALA A 294 2.61 -16.15 22.44
CA ALA A 294 2.20 -16.10 23.85
C ALA A 294 0.81 -15.43 24.03
N LYS A 295 0.52 -14.39 23.24
CA LYS A 295 -0.81 -13.77 23.21
C LYS A 295 -1.87 -14.74 22.70
N LEU A 296 -1.61 -15.47 21.62
CA LEU A 296 -2.54 -16.44 21.05
C LEU A 296 -2.84 -17.60 22.01
N GLU A 297 -1.84 -18.07 22.77
CA GLU A 297 -2.02 -19.09 23.81
C GLU A 297 -2.95 -18.60 24.93
N THR A 298 -2.93 -17.29 25.22
CA THR A 298 -3.86 -16.66 26.17
C THR A 298 -5.26 -16.54 25.57
N LEU A 299 -5.35 -16.06 24.32
CA LEU A 299 -6.62 -15.89 23.60
C LEU A 299 -7.37 -17.21 23.40
N THR A 300 -6.64 -18.30 23.17
CA THR A 300 -7.22 -19.66 23.09
C THR A 300 -8.01 -20.05 24.35
N LYS A 301 -7.66 -19.48 25.51
CA LYS A 301 -8.35 -19.74 26.78
C LYS A 301 -9.49 -18.75 27.02
N SER A 302 -9.30 -17.49 26.65
CA SER A 302 -10.25 -16.40 26.95
C SER A 302 -11.31 -16.17 25.87
N ASP A 303 -11.13 -16.68 24.66
CA ASP A 303 -12.04 -16.54 23.52
C ASP A 303 -12.27 -17.89 22.82
N PRO A 304 -13.15 -18.74 23.39
CA PRO A 304 -13.36 -20.10 22.90
C PRO A 304 -13.89 -20.15 21.45
N LEU A 305 -14.59 -19.11 20.99
CA LEU A 305 -15.21 -19.05 19.66
C LEU A 305 -14.18 -19.07 18.53
N HIS A 306 -12.98 -18.54 18.76
CA HIS A 306 -11.92 -18.44 17.75
C HIS A 306 -10.72 -19.35 18.06
N THR A 307 -10.87 -20.32 18.96
CA THR A 307 -9.83 -21.28 19.35
C THR A 307 -9.12 -21.91 18.15
N ALA A 308 -9.87 -22.40 17.16
CA ALA A 308 -9.30 -23.05 15.98
C ALA A 308 -8.42 -22.10 15.16
N HIS A 309 -8.84 -20.84 15.02
CA HIS A 309 -8.09 -19.81 14.32
C HIS A 309 -6.77 -19.49 15.04
N TYR A 310 -6.79 -19.33 16.38
CA TYR A 310 -5.58 -19.07 17.17
C TYR A 310 -4.63 -20.27 17.16
N GLN A 311 -5.15 -21.49 17.30
CA GLN A 311 -4.33 -22.71 17.28
C GLN A 311 -3.64 -22.92 15.93
N TYR A 312 -4.34 -22.64 14.83
CA TYR A 312 -3.74 -22.69 13.50
C TYR A 312 -2.57 -21.69 13.36
N ALA A 313 -2.74 -20.45 13.83
CA ALA A 313 -1.66 -19.47 13.86
C ALA A 313 -0.48 -19.90 14.75
N ILE A 314 -0.74 -20.46 15.93
CA ILE A 314 0.31 -20.99 16.82
C ILE A 314 1.11 -22.09 16.12
N GLU A 315 0.46 -22.99 15.39
CA GLU A 315 1.14 -24.07 14.68
C GLU A 315 2.03 -23.53 13.55
N ARG A 316 1.55 -22.54 12.79
CA ARG A 316 2.35 -21.84 11.78
C ARG A 316 3.59 -21.17 12.38
N ILE A 317 3.48 -20.57 13.57
CA ILE A 317 4.62 -19.95 14.27
C ILE A 317 5.62 -21.01 14.77
N LYS A 318 5.15 -22.20 15.18
CA LYS A 318 6.02 -23.29 15.64
C LYS A 318 6.81 -23.95 14.50
N SER A 319 6.23 -23.99 13.31
CA SER A 319 6.78 -24.69 12.14
C SER A 319 6.92 -23.76 10.93
N PRO A 320 7.66 -22.63 11.02
CA PRO A 320 7.72 -21.62 9.96
C PRO A 320 8.22 -22.20 8.63
N ASP A 321 9.18 -23.11 8.68
CA ASP A 321 9.79 -23.77 7.51
C ASP A 321 8.81 -24.66 6.72
N LYS A 322 7.71 -25.08 7.37
CA LYS A 322 6.64 -25.88 6.74
C LYS A 322 5.53 -25.01 6.16
N VAL A 323 5.55 -23.71 6.44
CA VAL A 323 4.60 -22.76 5.87
C VAL A 323 5.07 -22.50 4.45
N SER A 324 4.52 -23.26 3.49
CA SER A 324 4.50 -22.78 2.11
C SER A 324 3.79 -21.44 2.14
N LEU A 325 4.50 -20.38 1.75
CA LEU A 325 3.90 -19.07 1.62
C LEU A 325 2.78 -19.22 0.57
N PRO A 326 1.48 -19.18 0.94
CA PRO A 326 0.42 -19.14 -0.06
C PRO A 326 0.75 -18.05 -1.06
N LYS A 327 0.68 -18.38 -2.36
CA LYS A 327 0.69 -17.36 -3.40
C LYS A 327 -0.54 -16.48 -3.14
N PRO A 328 -0.37 -15.21 -2.76
CA PRO A 328 -1.52 -14.40 -2.41
C PRO A 328 -2.47 -14.27 -3.60
N VAL A 329 -3.73 -13.99 -3.30
CA VAL A 329 -4.71 -13.67 -4.34
C VAL A 329 -4.22 -12.39 -5.02
N ASN A 330 -3.86 -12.49 -6.30
CA ASN A 330 -3.39 -11.32 -7.02
C ASN A 330 -4.52 -10.28 -7.07
N ILE A 331 -4.20 -9.04 -6.71
CA ILE A 331 -5.11 -7.93 -6.96
C ILE A 331 -5.29 -7.80 -8.48
N ALA A 332 -6.51 -7.51 -8.92
CA ALA A 332 -6.80 -7.30 -10.33
C ALA A 332 -5.84 -6.24 -10.92
N PRO A 333 -5.46 -6.31 -12.21
CA PRO A 333 -4.57 -5.34 -12.82
C PRO A 333 -5.18 -3.92 -12.81
N GLY A 334 -4.46 -2.96 -13.36
CA GLY A 334 -5.08 -1.66 -13.67
C GLY A 334 -4.29 -0.43 -13.28
N ALA A 335 -2.95 -0.50 -13.20
CA ALA A 335 -2.16 0.72 -13.29
C ALA A 335 -2.56 1.41 -14.61
N PRO A 336 -3.14 2.62 -14.57
CA PRO A 336 -3.54 3.30 -15.78
C PRO A 336 -2.27 3.65 -16.55
N ILE A 337 -2.12 3.07 -17.74
CA ILE A 337 -1.18 3.43 -18.80
C ILE A 337 0.25 3.77 -18.32
N GLY A 338 1.15 2.83 -18.51
CA GLY A 338 2.60 3.03 -18.47
C GLY A 338 3.23 1.71 -18.86
N CYS A 339 3.94 1.68 -19.99
CA CYS A 339 4.57 0.47 -20.48
C CYS A 339 5.57 -0.01 -19.43
N ASP A 340 5.34 -1.19 -18.87
CA ASP A 340 6.44 -1.98 -18.34
C ASP A 340 7.35 -2.26 -19.55
N LEU A 341 8.59 -1.77 -19.51
CA LEU A 341 9.60 -2.25 -20.45
C LEU A 341 9.89 -3.69 -20.06
N ASP A 342 9.43 -4.62 -20.89
CA ASP A 342 9.79 -6.05 -20.83
C ASP A 342 11.31 -6.26 -20.73
#